data_AF-W5P5F0-F1
#
_entry.id   AF-W5P5F0-F1
#
_cell.length_a   1.000
_cell.length_b   1.000
_cell.length_c   1.000
_cell.angle_alpha   90.00
_cell.angle_beta   90.00
_cell.angle_gamma   90.00
#
_symmetry.space_group_name_H-M   'P 1'
#
loop_
_entity.id
_entity.type
_entity.pdbx_description
1 polymer ?
#
loop_
_entity_poly.entity_id
_entity_poly.type
_entity_poly.pdbx_seq_one_letter_code
_entity_poly.pdbx_strand_id
1 'polypeptide(L)'
;MGATFSQLASQEDENKLILPPDPAFGSKAASYSSTGNSKPFCSCVPCDRAAGTGFVTCPTCQGSGEIPRELEKQLVALIPYGDQRLKPRHTKLSVFLAVSICLVTSSLIVFFLFPRTITVQPVGLNSSTVATDEANVYLNITSILNISNNNYCPITVTQLTIEVLHLSLVVGQVSHSLLLHIGSLASEQIFYAVANRIWDENTYKICTWLEIKVHHVLLHIQGTLTYSYLSRSEQLVFQSYEYVDCQGNTSVPHLLVSHPP
;
A
#
# COMPACT_ATOMS: atom_id res chain seq x y z
N MET A 1 -32.20 -52.43 -20.85
CA MET A 1 -31.86 -51.66 -22.06
C MET A 1 -30.39 -51.31 -22.01
N GLY A 2 -29.59 -51.89 -22.91
CA GLY A 2 -28.27 -51.40 -23.34
C GLY A 2 -27.07 -51.53 -22.38
N ALA A 3 -26.36 -52.66 -22.45
CA ALA A 3 -24.93 -52.80 -22.09
C ALA A 3 -24.04 -52.00 -23.09
N THR A 4 -22.74 -51.72 -22.89
CA THR A 4 -21.63 -52.70 -22.85
C THR A 4 -20.32 -52.09 -22.31
N PHE A 5 -19.55 -52.90 -21.58
CA PHE A 5 -18.10 -52.83 -21.34
C PHE A 5 -17.29 -52.95 -22.65
N SER A 6 -16.01 -52.52 -22.67
CA SER A 6 -14.85 -53.38 -22.99
C SER A 6 -13.50 -52.64 -23.05
N GLN A 7 -12.46 -53.45 -22.99
CA GLN A 7 -11.07 -53.25 -22.54
C GLN A 7 -10.09 -53.49 -23.71
N LEU A 8 -8.87 -52.93 -23.58
CA LEU A 8 -7.56 -53.43 -24.05
C LEU A 8 -7.12 -53.44 -25.56
N ALA A 9 -5.90 -52.89 -25.74
CA ALA A 9 -4.72 -53.36 -26.49
C ALA A 9 -4.60 -53.31 -28.04
N SER A 10 -3.53 -52.63 -28.50
CA SER A 10 -2.42 -53.12 -29.38
C SER A 10 -1.50 -51.91 -29.64
N GLN A 11 -0.31 -51.75 -29.04
CA GLN A 11 1.01 -52.35 -29.31
C GLN A 11 1.54 -52.21 -30.75
N GLU A 12 2.85 -51.88 -30.80
CA GLU A 12 3.87 -51.95 -31.86
C GLU A 12 4.00 -50.71 -32.78
N ASP A 13 5.19 -50.21 -33.18
CA ASP A 13 6.62 -50.31 -32.82
C ASP A 13 7.32 -49.41 -33.86
N GLU A 14 8.35 -48.66 -33.47
CA GLU A 14 9.70 -48.75 -34.06
C GLU A 14 10.60 -47.52 -33.85
N ASN A 15 11.85 -47.87 -33.51
CA ASN A 15 13.13 -47.18 -33.71
C ASN A 15 13.48 -45.97 -32.81
N LYS A 16 14.14 -46.16 -31.64
CA LYS A 16 15.53 -46.60 -31.37
C LYS A 16 16.60 -45.49 -31.56
N LEU A 17 16.95 -44.86 -30.42
CA LEU A 17 18.26 -44.92 -29.73
C LEU A 17 19.53 -44.39 -30.46
N ILE A 18 20.31 -43.53 -29.76
CA ILE A 18 21.77 -43.68 -29.41
C ILE A 18 22.65 -42.41 -29.55
N LEU A 19 23.14 -41.93 -28.38
CA LEU A 19 24.41 -41.24 -28.01
C LEU A 19 24.57 -39.70 -28.12
N PRO A 20 25.53 -39.09 -27.37
CA PRO A 20 25.86 -39.17 -25.93
C PRO A 20 25.89 -37.75 -25.28
N PRO A 21 26.17 -37.58 -23.97
CA PRO A 21 26.34 -36.23 -23.40
C PRO A 21 27.75 -35.72 -23.71
N ASP A 22 27.88 -34.49 -24.22
CA ASP A 22 29.18 -33.84 -24.39
C ASP A 22 29.33 -32.59 -23.51
N PRO A 23 30.57 -32.31 -23.04
CA PRO A 23 30.84 -31.62 -21.79
C PRO A 23 30.91 -30.10 -21.92
N ALA A 24 30.90 -29.47 -20.74
CA ALA A 24 31.16 -28.06 -20.54
C ALA A 24 32.44 -27.57 -21.24
N PHE A 25 32.35 -26.47 -21.99
CA PHE A 25 33.51 -25.61 -22.27
C PHE A 25 33.12 -24.13 -22.43
N GLY A 26 33.58 -23.34 -21.45
CA GLY A 26 34.22 -22.04 -21.68
C GLY A 26 33.40 -20.93 -22.35
N SER A 27 32.70 -20.14 -21.53
CA SER A 27 32.33 -18.77 -21.85
C SER A 27 33.58 -17.91 -22.14
N LYS A 28 33.72 -17.44 -23.38
CA LYS A 28 34.63 -16.34 -23.75
C LYS A 28 33.84 -15.23 -24.43
N ALA A 29 33.73 -14.11 -23.73
CA ALA A 29 33.26 -12.84 -24.26
C ALA A 29 34.26 -12.33 -25.32
N ALA A 30 33.76 -11.95 -26.49
CA ALA A 30 34.51 -11.17 -27.45
C ALA A 30 34.06 -9.70 -27.36
N SER A 31 34.97 -8.87 -26.88
CA SER A 31 34.88 -7.42 -26.81
C SER A 31 34.70 -6.81 -28.20
N TYR A 32 33.82 -5.82 -28.29
CA TYR A 32 33.74 -4.93 -29.44
C TYR A 32 34.92 -3.94 -29.38
N SER A 33 35.73 -3.91 -30.43
CA SER A 33 36.73 -2.86 -30.66
C SER A 33 36.47 -2.30 -32.06
N SER A 34 35.99 -1.07 -32.11
CA SER A 34 35.80 -0.32 -33.35
C SER A 34 37.06 0.48 -33.63
N THR A 35 37.71 0.25 -34.78
CA THR A 35 38.79 1.12 -35.25
C THR A 35 38.68 1.34 -36.75
N GLY A 36 38.30 2.57 -37.10
CA GLY A 36 39.01 3.42 -38.06
C GLY A 36 39.39 2.83 -39.42
N ASN A 37 38.57 3.16 -40.40
CA ASN A 37 38.77 3.07 -41.84
C ASN A 37 40.16 3.55 -42.34
N SER A 38 40.93 2.65 -42.96
CA SER A 38 41.85 2.98 -44.05
C SER A 38 41.96 1.78 -45.01
N LYS A 39 41.48 1.97 -46.25
CA LYS A 39 41.68 1.02 -47.35
C LYS A 39 43.19 0.81 -47.57
N PRO A 40 43.59 -0.43 -47.88
CA PRO A 40 44.10 -0.62 -49.24
C PRO A 40 43.41 -1.80 -49.95
N PHE A 41 43.40 -1.69 -51.27
CA PHE A 41 43.00 -2.72 -52.21
C PHE A 41 43.65 -4.06 -51.87
N CYS A 42 42.84 -5.08 -51.57
CA CYS A 42 43.28 -6.47 -51.55
C CYS A 42 42.50 -7.24 -52.61
N SER A 43 43.27 -7.82 -53.52
CA SER A 43 42.84 -8.58 -54.69
C SER A 43 41.81 -9.64 -54.33
N CYS A 44 40.80 -9.75 -55.17
CA CYS A 44 39.94 -10.93 -55.26
C CYS A 44 40.84 -12.16 -55.42
N VAL A 45 41.01 -12.94 -54.35
CA VAL A 45 41.63 -14.25 -54.43
C VAL A 45 40.64 -15.14 -55.17
N PRO A 46 41.03 -15.83 -56.26
CA PRO A 46 40.19 -16.88 -56.79
C PRO A 46 40.17 -18.00 -55.75
N CYS A 47 39.01 -18.27 -55.16
CA CYS A 47 38.85 -19.48 -54.36
C CYS A 47 39.01 -20.67 -55.31
N ASP A 48 40.18 -21.28 -55.26
CA ASP A 48 40.48 -22.51 -55.97
C ASP A 48 39.43 -23.57 -55.65
N ARG A 49 39.04 -24.28 -56.71
CA ARG A 49 38.16 -25.46 -56.68
C ARG A 49 38.69 -26.47 -55.67
N ALA A 50 38.09 -26.51 -54.49
CA ALA A 50 38.02 -27.70 -53.67
C ALA A 50 36.64 -28.33 -53.90
N ALA A 51 36.59 -29.33 -54.77
CA ALA A 51 35.44 -30.20 -54.92
C ALA A 51 35.19 -30.90 -53.58
N GLY A 52 34.02 -30.68 -52.95
CA GLY A 52 33.64 -31.51 -51.81
C GLY A 52 32.57 -31.01 -50.85
N THR A 53 32.26 -29.71 -50.79
CA THR A 53 31.23 -29.20 -49.88
C THR A 53 30.52 -28.01 -50.51
N GLY A 54 29.20 -28.13 -50.71
CA GLY A 54 28.38 -27.18 -51.45
C GLY A 54 28.31 -25.81 -50.78
N PHE A 55 29.13 -24.87 -51.26
CA PHE A 55 28.90 -23.45 -51.01
C PHE A 55 27.70 -23.02 -51.86
N VAL A 56 26.56 -22.80 -51.19
CA VAL A 56 25.39 -22.21 -51.86
C VAL A 56 25.65 -20.71 -52.01
N THR A 57 25.81 -20.27 -53.25
CA THR A 57 25.92 -18.85 -53.58
C THR A 57 24.63 -18.14 -53.17
N CYS A 58 24.75 -17.04 -52.42
CA CYS A 58 23.58 -16.26 -52.01
C CYS A 58 22.83 -15.78 -53.27
N PRO A 59 21.53 -16.11 -53.44
CA PRO A 59 20.79 -15.81 -54.67
C PRO A 59 20.66 -14.29 -54.93
N THR A 60 20.73 -13.49 -53.87
CA THR A 60 20.53 -12.04 -53.94
C THR A 60 21.78 -11.27 -54.37
N CYS A 61 22.97 -11.69 -53.95
CA CYS A 61 24.23 -11.00 -54.26
C CYS A 61 25.20 -11.85 -55.11
N GLN A 62 24.86 -13.12 -55.41
CA GLN A 62 25.65 -14.07 -56.18
C GLN A 62 27.15 -14.15 -55.80
N GLY A 63 27.49 -13.77 -54.55
CA GLY A 63 28.87 -13.73 -54.07
C GLY A 63 29.66 -12.46 -54.39
N SER A 64 29.07 -11.43 -55.02
CA SER A 64 29.75 -10.15 -55.30
C SER A 64 29.75 -9.18 -54.10
N GLY A 65 28.86 -9.40 -53.13
CA GLY A 65 28.68 -8.48 -51.99
C GLY A 65 27.97 -7.17 -52.33
N GLU A 66 27.64 -6.93 -53.61
CA GLU A 66 26.95 -5.74 -54.09
C GLU A 66 25.57 -6.11 -54.67
N ILE A 67 24.52 -5.40 -54.24
CA ILE A 67 23.16 -5.61 -54.73
C ILE A 67 22.90 -4.61 -55.88
N PRO A 68 22.44 -5.06 -57.06
CA PRO A 68 22.11 -4.17 -58.16
C PRO A 68 21.03 -3.14 -57.78
N ARG A 69 21.24 -1.87 -58.12
CA ARG A 69 20.36 -0.72 -57.80
C ARG A 69 18.91 -0.88 -58.28
N GLU A 70 18.67 -1.71 -59.29
CA GLU A 70 17.31 -2.02 -59.79
C GLU A 70 16.53 -2.95 -58.87
N LEU A 71 17.21 -3.83 -58.13
CA LEU A 71 16.58 -4.74 -57.16
C LEU A 71 16.35 -4.05 -55.81
N GLU A 72 17.14 -3.03 -55.47
CA GLU A 72 17.05 -2.25 -54.22
C GLU A 72 15.62 -1.70 -53.96
N LYS A 73 14.90 -1.31 -55.02
CA LYS A 73 13.51 -0.82 -54.94
C LYS A 73 12.45 -1.91 -54.67
N GLN A 74 12.80 -3.18 -54.89
CA GLN A 74 11.91 -4.33 -54.73
C GLN A 74 12.25 -5.17 -53.48
N LEU A 75 13.37 -4.88 -52.81
CA LEU A 75 13.70 -5.46 -51.50
C LEU A 75 12.84 -4.82 -50.40
N VAL A 76 11.56 -5.22 -50.34
CA VAL A 76 10.76 -5.08 -49.12
C VAL A 76 11.21 -6.21 -48.20
N ALA A 77 11.73 -5.87 -47.03
CA ALA A 77 11.96 -6.85 -45.98
C ALA A 77 10.60 -7.39 -45.50
N LEU A 78 10.07 -8.40 -46.19
CA LEU A 78 8.94 -9.18 -45.76
C LEU A 78 9.43 -10.08 -44.62
N ILE A 79 9.30 -9.60 -43.39
CA ILE A 79 9.52 -10.44 -42.21
C ILE A 79 8.38 -11.46 -42.20
N PRO A 80 8.66 -12.76 -42.42
CA PRO A 80 7.59 -13.75 -42.45
C PRO A 80 6.90 -13.81 -41.08
N TYR A 81 5.58 -13.90 -41.06
CA TYR A 81 4.77 -13.94 -39.83
C TYR A 81 5.13 -15.12 -38.89
N GLY A 82 5.90 -16.09 -39.40
CA GLY A 82 6.44 -17.24 -38.68
C GLY A 82 7.98 -17.26 -38.59
N ASP A 83 8.66 -16.11 -38.58
CA ASP A 83 10.12 -16.06 -38.44
C ASP A 83 10.54 -16.63 -37.08
N GLN A 84 11.15 -17.82 -37.11
CA GLN A 84 11.50 -18.60 -35.92
C GLN A 84 12.65 -17.96 -35.12
N ARG A 85 13.34 -16.95 -35.69
CA ARG A 85 14.32 -16.13 -34.97
C ARG A 85 13.67 -15.25 -33.90
N LEU A 86 12.45 -14.76 -34.12
CA LEU A 86 11.62 -14.19 -33.06
C LEU A 86 11.06 -15.36 -32.27
N LYS A 87 11.82 -15.99 -31.35
CA LYS A 87 11.37 -17.13 -30.52
C LYS A 87 10.00 -16.84 -29.87
N PRO A 88 8.85 -17.20 -30.50
CA PRO A 88 7.57 -16.56 -30.18
C PRO A 88 7.07 -17.01 -28.80
N ARG A 89 7.43 -18.24 -28.44
CA ARG A 89 7.14 -18.88 -27.16
C ARG A 89 7.86 -18.18 -25.99
N HIS A 90 9.10 -17.74 -26.19
CA HIS A 90 9.86 -17.02 -25.17
C HIS A 90 9.40 -15.55 -25.05
N THR A 91 9.13 -14.90 -26.18
CA THR A 91 8.60 -13.51 -26.19
C THR A 91 7.21 -13.45 -25.54
N LYS A 92 6.31 -14.39 -25.86
CA LYS A 92 4.97 -14.46 -25.24
C LYS A 92 5.04 -14.69 -23.71
N LEU A 93 5.90 -15.60 -23.25
CA LEU A 93 6.11 -15.83 -21.81
C LEU A 93 6.70 -14.60 -21.13
N SER A 94 7.67 -13.93 -21.75
CA SER A 94 8.30 -12.73 -21.21
C SER A 94 7.32 -11.56 -21.11
N VAL A 95 6.48 -11.35 -22.12
CA VAL A 95 5.42 -10.32 -22.10
C VAL A 95 4.39 -10.64 -21.01
N PHE A 96 3.94 -11.90 -20.91
CA PHE A 96 3.00 -12.31 -19.87
C PHE A 96 3.59 -12.12 -18.46
N LEU A 97 4.86 -12.46 -18.28
CA LEU A 97 5.57 -12.27 -17.02
C LEU A 97 5.71 -10.78 -16.69
N ALA A 98 6.06 -9.94 -17.66
CA ALA A 98 6.15 -8.48 -17.47
C ALA A 98 4.80 -7.86 -17.06
N VAL A 99 3.72 -8.24 -17.75
CA VAL A 99 2.36 -7.80 -17.40
C VAL A 99 1.99 -8.27 -15.99
N SER A 100 2.28 -9.52 -15.64
CA SER A 100 1.99 -10.07 -14.32
C SER A 100 2.75 -9.33 -13.21
N ILE A 101 4.05 -9.06 -13.41
CA ILE A 101 4.86 -8.28 -12.47
C ILE A 101 4.27 -6.88 -12.29
N CYS A 102 3.88 -6.23 -13.38
CA CYS A 102 3.27 -4.90 -13.32
C CYS A 102 1.94 -4.90 -12.55
N LEU A 103 1.08 -5.89 -12.78
CA LEU A 103 -0.18 -6.03 -12.04
C LEU A 103 0.07 -6.26 -10.54
N VAL A 104 1.04 -7.11 -10.20
CA VAL A 104 1.42 -7.37 -8.80
C VAL A 104 1.99 -6.10 -8.16
N THR A 105 2.92 -5.40 -8.80
CA THR A 105 3.51 -4.17 -8.23
C THR A 105 2.46 -3.08 -8.09
N SER A 106 1.60 -2.87 -9.09
CA SER A 106 0.49 -1.92 -8.98
C SER A 106 -0.46 -2.27 -7.85
N SER A 107 -0.80 -3.55 -7.69
CA SER A 107 -1.69 -4.01 -6.61
C SER A 107 -1.05 -3.80 -5.23
N LEU A 108 0.24 -4.08 -5.08
CA LEU A 108 0.98 -3.83 -3.85
C LEU A 108 1.03 -2.34 -3.51
N ILE A 109 1.33 -1.48 -4.49
CA ILE A 109 1.36 -0.02 -4.30
C ILE A 109 0.00 0.46 -3.80
N VAL A 110 -1.09 0.03 -4.45
CA VAL A 110 -2.44 0.38 -3.99
C VAL A 110 -2.68 -0.17 -2.58
N PHE A 111 -2.39 -1.44 -2.31
CA PHE A 111 -2.64 -2.02 -0.98
C PHE A 111 -1.91 -1.30 0.16
N PHE A 112 -0.66 -0.87 -0.05
CA PHE A 112 0.14 -0.18 0.97
C PHE A 112 -0.17 1.31 1.10
N LEU A 113 -0.43 2.00 -0.01
CA LEU A 113 -0.66 3.45 -0.02
C LEU A 113 -2.13 3.84 0.11
N PHE A 114 -3.06 2.92 -0.13
CA PHE A 114 -4.48 3.22 0.00
C PHE A 114 -4.81 3.50 1.48
N PRO A 115 -5.36 4.68 1.78
CA PRO A 115 -5.58 5.10 3.15
C PRO A 115 -6.60 4.19 3.82
N ARG A 116 -6.20 3.60 4.93
CA ARG A 116 -7.03 2.89 5.88
C ARG A 116 -7.53 3.86 6.94
N THR A 117 -8.72 3.56 7.47
CA THR A 117 -9.34 4.34 8.54
C THR A 117 -8.49 4.29 9.80
N ILE A 118 -8.20 5.46 10.35
CA ILE A 118 -7.59 5.61 11.67
C ILE A 118 -8.68 5.39 12.72
N THR A 119 -8.33 4.68 13.79
CA THR A 119 -9.26 4.44 14.88
C THR A 119 -8.96 5.43 16.00
N VAL A 120 -9.96 6.21 16.40
CA VAL A 120 -9.87 7.10 17.57
C VAL A 120 -10.84 6.58 18.62
N GLN A 121 -10.28 6.20 19.78
CA GLN A 121 -11.05 5.62 20.88
C GLN A 121 -10.84 6.47 22.14
N PRO A 122 -11.91 7.10 22.67
CA PRO A 122 -11.86 7.69 24.00
C PRO A 122 -11.72 6.55 25.02
N VAL A 123 -10.63 6.54 25.77
CA VAL A 123 -10.39 5.51 26.81
C VAL A 123 -11.20 5.83 28.07
N GLY A 124 -11.48 7.12 28.29
CA GLY A 124 -12.32 7.63 29.37
C GLY A 124 -11.70 8.82 30.09
N LEU A 125 -12.36 9.24 31.16
CA LEU A 125 -11.83 10.18 32.15
C LEU A 125 -10.54 9.61 32.75
N ASN A 126 -9.60 10.50 33.09
CA ASN A 126 -8.44 10.20 33.93
C ASN A 126 -8.58 10.87 35.30
N SER A 127 -9.03 12.13 35.30
CA SER A 127 -9.33 12.88 36.52
C SER A 127 -10.36 13.97 36.25
N SER A 128 -11.09 14.35 37.30
CA SER A 128 -11.87 15.59 37.30
C SER A 128 -11.56 16.42 38.55
N THR A 129 -11.58 17.74 38.41
CA THR A 129 -11.52 18.70 39.52
C THR A 129 -12.73 19.59 39.48
N VAL A 130 -13.32 19.83 40.64
CA VAL A 130 -14.60 20.52 40.77
C VAL A 130 -14.42 21.77 41.62
N ALA A 131 -14.97 22.89 41.17
CA ALA A 131 -15.11 24.11 41.95
C ALA A 131 -16.52 24.69 41.75
N THR A 132 -17.10 25.26 42.79
CA THR A 132 -18.45 25.82 42.76
C THR A 132 -18.42 27.27 43.21
N ASP A 133 -19.12 28.16 42.49
CA ASP A 133 -19.16 29.59 42.80
C ASP A 133 -20.52 30.20 42.42
N GLU A 134 -21.25 30.77 43.37
CA GLU A 134 -22.47 31.56 43.16
C GLU A 134 -23.39 31.04 42.01
N ALA A 135 -23.80 29.77 42.09
CA ALA A 135 -24.62 29.04 41.10
C ALA A 135 -23.91 28.50 39.82
N ASN A 136 -22.61 28.70 39.68
CA ASN A 136 -21.77 28.05 38.67
C ASN A 136 -21.14 26.77 39.22
N VAL A 137 -21.05 25.75 38.36
CA VAL A 137 -20.20 24.58 38.59
C VAL A 137 -19.08 24.60 37.55
N TYR A 138 -17.84 24.68 38.01
CA TYR A 138 -16.63 24.56 37.20
C TYR A 138 -16.09 23.14 37.31
N LEU A 139 -16.01 22.46 36.17
CA LEU A 139 -15.47 21.10 36.07
C LEU A 139 -14.26 21.13 35.16
N ASN A 140 -13.07 20.87 35.69
CA ASN A 140 -11.89 20.63 34.88
C ASN A 140 -11.71 19.12 34.70
N ILE A 141 -12.00 18.62 33.50
CA ILE A 141 -11.89 17.20 33.18
C ILE A 141 -10.61 16.96 32.41
N THR A 142 -9.87 15.92 32.77
CA THR A 142 -8.75 15.40 31.99
C THR A 142 -9.11 14.01 31.52
N SER A 143 -9.10 13.78 30.20
CA SER A 143 -9.47 12.51 29.58
C SER A 143 -8.36 12.02 28.65
N ILE A 144 -8.41 10.72 28.35
CA ILE A 144 -7.40 10.02 27.54
C ILE A 144 -8.00 9.67 26.18
N LEU A 145 -7.30 10.03 25.12
CA LEU A 145 -7.62 9.65 23.74
C LEU A 145 -6.57 8.67 23.23
N ASN A 146 -7.00 7.48 22.83
CA ASN A 146 -6.15 6.53 22.13
C ASN A 146 -6.33 6.67 20.62
N ILE A 147 -5.24 6.93 19.90
CA ILE A 147 -5.22 7.11 18.46
C ILE A 147 -4.42 5.96 17.85
N SER A 148 -5.08 5.13 17.06
CA SER A 148 -4.47 3.95 16.43
C SER A 148 -4.38 4.15 14.91
N ASN A 149 -3.15 4.18 14.41
CA ASN A 149 -2.87 4.29 12.98
C ASN A 149 -2.81 2.90 12.34
N ASN A 150 -3.87 2.52 11.64
CA ASN A 150 -3.91 1.25 10.89
C ASN A 150 -3.25 1.33 9.50
N ASN A 151 -2.68 2.48 9.13
CA ASN A 151 -2.00 2.66 7.85
C ASN A 151 -0.58 2.09 7.89
N TYR A 152 -0.09 1.69 6.71
CA TYR A 152 1.32 1.34 6.50
C TYR A 152 2.21 2.57 6.31
N CYS A 153 1.62 3.76 6.16
CA CYS A 153 2.32 5.04 6.16
C CYS A 153 2.16 5.73 7.51
N PRO A 154 3.18 6.48 7.96
CA PRO A 154 3.07 7.27 9.18
C PRO A 154 2.14 8.46 8.96
N ILE A 155 1.50 8.90 10.05
CA ILE A 155 0.59 10.04 10.05
C ILE A 155 1.08 11.10 11.03
N THR A 156 0.72 12.35 10.79
CA THR A 156 1.00 13.45 11.71
C THR A 156 -0.30 14.11 12.13
N VAL A 157 -0.63 14.03 13.41
CA VAL A 157 -1.77 14.73 13.99
C VAL A 157 -1.38 16.20 14.14
N THR A 158 -2.20 17.08 13.56
CA THR A 158 -1.95 18.53 13.47
C THR A 158 -2.82 19.35 14.41
N GLN A 159 -4.07 18.91 14.64
CA GLN A 159 -5.00 19.64 15.48
C GLN A 159 -5.99 18.69 16.16
N LEU A 160 -6.28 18.97 17.43
CA LEU A 160 -7.35 18.35 18.19
C LEU A 160 -8.27 19.45 18.70
N THR A 161 -9.54 19.38 18.36
CA THR A 161 -10.56 20.31 18.88
C THR A 161 -11.61 19.50 19.62
N ILE A 162 -11.95 19.91 20.83
CA ILE A 162 -12.88 19.21 21.71
C ILE A 162 -13.92 20.21 22.19
N GLU A 163 -15.16 19.77 22.17
CA GLU A 163 -16.34 20.45 22.68
C GLU A 163 -17.01 19.54 23.68
N VAL A 164 -17.31 20.09 24.86
CA VAL A 164 -17.99 19.37 25.93
C VAL A 164 -19.36 19.99 26.10
N LEU A 165 -20.38 19.15 26.05
CA LEU A 165 -21.77 19.54 26.12
C LEU A 165 -22.42 18.96 27.38
N HIS A 166 -23.25 19.76 28.02
CA HIS A 166 -24.16 19.34 29.09
C HIS A 166 -25.59 19.66 28.66
N LEU A 167 -26.48 18.67 28.65
CA LEU A 167 -27.86 18.83 28.16
C LEU A 167 -27.94 19.47 26.75
N SER A 168 -26.99 19.13 25.87
CA SER A 168 -26.83 19.69 24.51
C SER A 168 -26.37 21.16 24.44
N LEU A 169 -26.00 21.77 25.57
CA LEU A 169 -25.37 23.10 25.62
C LEU A 169 -23.87 22.96 25.73
N VAL A 170 -23.10 23.71 24.93
CA VAL A 170 -21.63 23.72 25.02
C VAL A 170 -21.22 24.41 26.32
N VAL A 171 -20.56 23.66 27.19
CA VAL A 171 -20.09 24.12 28.51
C VAL A 171 -18.57 24.29 28.56
N GLY A 172 -17.85 23.67 27.62
CA GLY A 172 -16.40 23.79 27.50
C GLY A 172 -15.95 23.54 26.07
N GLN A 173 -14.89 24.22 25.65
CA GLN A 173 -14.26 24.02 24.35
C GLN A 173 -12.76 24.23 24.49
N VAL A 174 -11.97 23.39 23.82
CA VAL A 174 -10.53 23.56 23.73
C VAL A 174 -10.01 23.13 22.36
N SER A 175 -9.02 23.85 21.84
CA SER A 175 -8.34 23.51 20.59
C SER A 175 -6.84 23.48 20.82
N HIS A 176 -6.21 22.34 20.54
CA HIS A 176 -4.78 22.13 20.64
C HIS A 176 -4.20 21.94 19.23
N SER A 177 -3.24 22.78 18.86
CA SER A 177 -2.35 22.50 17.73
C SER A 177 -1.27 21.53 18.18
N LEU A 178 -1.28 20.32 17.63
CA LEU A 178 -0.37 19.24 17.98
C LEU A 178 0.59 18.98 16.82
N LEU A 179 1.80 18.48 17.12
CA LEU A 179 2.69 17.92 16.11
C LEU A 179 3.10 16.53 16.60
N LEU A 180 2.14 15.62 16.60
CA LEU A 180 2.33 14.24 17.05
C LEU A 180 2.50 13.32 15.85
N HIS A 181 3.65 12.66 15.79
CA HIS A 181 3.96 11.70 14.75
C HIS A 181 3.62 10.29 15.21
N ILE A 182 2.70 9.62 14.50
CA ILE A 182 2.30 8.24 14.79
C ILE A 182 2.83 7.36 13.67
N GLY A 183 3.65 6.38 14.03
CA GLY A 183 4.26 5.43 13.10
C GLY A 183 3.24 4.57 12.35
N SER A 184 3.71 3.80 11.37
CA SER A 184 2.86 2.82 10.68
C SER A 184 2.40 1.72 11.64
N LEU A 185 1.12 1.35 11.60
CA LEU A 185 0.55 0.31 12.47
C LEU A 185 0.79 0.54 13.98
N ALA A 186 1.05 1.78 14.37
CA ALA A 186 1.34 2.17 15.75
C ALA A 186 0.11 2.84 16.39
N SER A 187 0.07 2.82 17.73
CA SER A 187 -0.97 3.52 18.50
C SER A 187 -0.31 4.39 19.55
N GLU A 188 -0.87 5.58 19.77
CA GLU A 188 -0.38 6.57 20.72
C GLU A 188 -1.55 7.08 21.57
N GLN A 189 -1.26 7.37 22.84
CA GLN A 189 -2.24 7.94 23.76
C GLN A 189 -1.90 9.39 24.05
N ILE A 190 -2.93 10.25 24.04
CA ILE A 190 -2.79 11.66 24.39
C ILE A 190 -3.77 12.03 25.49
N PHE A 191 -3.33 12.96 26.33
CA PHE A 191 -4.14 13.54 27.39
C PHE A 191 -4.64 14.91 26.92
N TYR A 192 -5.92 15.17 27.15
CA TYR A 192 -6.51 16.47 26.93
C TYR A 192 -7.31 16.90 28.16
N ALA A 193 -7.23 18.18 28.49
CA ALA A 193 -7.94 18.77 29.60
C ALA A 193 -8.91 19.84 29.10
N VAL A 194 -10.14 19.81 29.58
CA VAL A 194 -11.17 20.79 29.23
C VAL A 194 -11.72 21.40 30.51
N ALA A 195 -11.60 22.73 30.62
CA ALA A 195 -12.27 23.49 31.65
C ALA A 195 -13.72 23.76 31.20
N ASN A 196 -14.67 23.27 31.97
CA ASN A 196 -16.09 23.36 31.69
C ASN A 196 -16.74 24.28 32.72
N ARG A 197 -17.64 25.14 32.25
CA ARG A 197 -18.46 26.02 33.08
C ARG A 197 -19.92 25.71 32.84
N ILE A 198 -20.58 25.18 33.86
CA ILE A 198 -22.00 24.85 33.82
C ILE A 198 -22.76 25.93 34.58
N TRP A 199 -23.63 26.64 33.86
CA TRP A 199 -24.59 27.59 34.42
C TRP A 199 -25.97 26.95 34.38
N ASP A 200 -26.29 26.17 35.40
CA ASP A 200 -27.60 25.54 35.56
C ASP A 200 -27.91 25.37 37.05
N GLU A 201 -29.06 25.90 37.47
CA GLU A 201 -29.48 25.89 38.87
C GLU A 201 -29.74 24.46 39.35
N ASN A 202 -30.27 23.59 38.49
CA ASN A 202 -30.53 22.19 38.83
C ASN A 202 -29.22 21.43 39.04
N THR A 203 -28.27 21.58 38.13
CA THR A 203 -26.94 20.97 38.25
C THR A 203 -26.20 21.49 39.48
N TYR A 204 -26.26 22.80 39.76
CA TYR A 204 -25.67 23.37 40.97
C TYR A 204 -26.28 22.79 42.24
N LYS A 205 -27.62 22.66 42.31
CA LYS A 205 -28.31 22.00 43.42
C LYS A 205 -27.85 20.55 43.55
N ILE A 206 -27.83 19.78 42.47
CA ILE A 206 -27.34 18.39 42.48
C ILE A 206 -25.92 18.33 43.03
N CYS A 207 -25.00 19.21 42.64
CA CYS A 207 -23.62 19.17 43.09
C CYS A 207 -23.40 19.64 44.54
N THR A 208 -24.29 20.48 45.06
CA THR A 208 -24.14 21.07 46.42
C THR A 208 -25.01 20.40 47.49
N TRP A 209 -25.99 19.59 47.10
CA TRP A 209 -27.01 19.08 48.02
C TRP A 209 -26.51 17.91 48.87
N LEU A 210 -26.20 18.18 50.14
CA LEU A 210 -25.59 17.22 51.07
C LEU A 210 -26.45 15.99 51.42
N GLU A 211 -27.75 15.99 51.11
CA GLU A 211 -28.67 14.89 51.44
C GLU A 211 -28.58 13.72 50.45
N ILE A 212 -28.15 13.98 49.22
CA ILE A 212 -27.91 12.95 48.21
C ILE A 212 -26.47 12.46 48.31
N LYS A 213 -26.27 11.15 48.13
CA LYS A 213 -24.94 10.52 48.14
C LYS A 213 -24.29 10.46 46.75
N VAL A 214 -25.02 10.86 45.71
CA VAL A 214 -24.63 10.67 44.31
C VAL A 214 -24.72 12.01 43.59
N HIS A 215 -23.57 12.51 43.14
CA HIS A 215 -23.43 13.83 42.53
C HIS A 215 -22.86 13.71 41.12
N HIS A 216 -23.54 13.01 40.22
CA HIS A 216 -23.05 12.80 38.87
C HIS A 216 -23.66 13.77 37.86
N VAL A 217 -22.80 14.31 37.01
CA VAL A 217 -23.16 15.12 35.84
C VAL A 217 -22.77 14.36 34.58
N LEU A 218 -23.69 14.24 33.62
CA LEU A 218 -23.42 13.59 32.34
C LEU A 218 -22.89 14.62 31.34
N LEU A 219 -21.66 14.41 30.87
CA LEU A 219 -21.04 15.22 29.83
C LEU A 219 -21.02 14.45 28.52
N HIS A 220 -21.44 15.10 27.44
CA HIS A 220 -21.27 14.63 26.08
C HIS A 220 -20.04 15.31 25.49
N ILE A 221 -19.00 14.52 25.23
CA ILE A 221 -17.73 15.00 24.68
C ILE A 221 -17.76 14.72 23.18
N GLN A 222 -17.62 15.77 22.38
CA GLN A 222 -17.48 15.70 20.94
C GLN A 222 -16.11 16.26 20.56
N GLY A 223 -15.34 15.49 19.80
CA GLY A 223 -14.02 15.91 19.37
C GLY A 223 -13.82 15.75 17.87
N THR A 224 -12.99 16.61 17.31
CA THR A 224 -12.52 16.56 15.93
C THR A 224 -10.99 16.48 15.93
N LEU A 225 -10.46 15.39 15.39
CA LEU A 225 -9.05 15.16 15.18
C LEU A 225 -8.71 15.47 13.73
N THR A 226 -7.77 16.38 13.50
CA THR A 226 -7.20 16.65 12.18
C THR A 226 -5.82 16.01 12.10
N TYR A 227 -5.60 15.20 11.09
CA TYR A 227 -4.31 14.56 10.81
C TYR A 227 -3.93 14.73 9.34
N SER A 228 -2.66 14.52 9.06
CA SER A 228 -2.10 14.59 7.72
C SER A 228 -1.29 13.34 7.38
N TYR A 229 -1.39 12.92 6.13
CA TYR A 229 -0.63 11.81 5.54
C TYR A 229 -0.39 12.11 4.06
N LEU A 230 0.79 11.76 3.54
CA LEU A 230 1.13 11.92 2.11
C LEU A 230 0.70 13.29 1.52
N SER A 231 0.90 14.40 2.25
CA SER A 231 0.49 15.78 1.91
C SER A 231 -1.02 16.09 1.86
N ARG A 232 -1.88 15.14 2.22
CA ARG A 232 -3.32 15.35 2.40
C ARG A 232 -3.65 15.50 3.88
N SER A 233 -4.57 16.41 4.20
CA SER A 233 -5.18 16.51 5.52
C SER A 233 -6.59 15.93 5.52
N GLU A 234 -6.95 15.25 6.60
CA GLU A 234 -8.28 14.70 6.84
C GLU A 234 -8.72 15.02 8.27
N GLN A 235 -10.03 14.98 8.48
CA GLN A 235 -10.67 15.23 9.77
C GLN A 235 -11.50 14.01 10.15
N LEU A 236 -11.41 13.62 11.42
CA LEU A 236 -12.17 12.54 12.01
C LEU A 236 -12.87 13.04 13.26
N VAL A 237 -14.18 12.78 13.35
CA VAL A 237 -14.99 13.16 14.50
C VAL A 237 -15.19 11.94 15.41
N PHE A 238 -15.13 12.16 16.72
CA PHE A 238 -15.42 11.16 17.73
C PHE A 238 -16.36 11.74 18.80
N GLN A 239 -17.09 10.85 19.48
CA GLN A 239 -18.01 11.21 20.55
C GLN A 239 -17.88 10.24 21.72
N SER A 240 -18.05 10.74 22.94
CA SER A 240 -18.03 9.98 24.19
C SER A 240 -19.05 10.55 25.17
N TYR A 241 -19.54 9.71 26.09
CA TYR A 241 -20.43 10.11 27.17
C TYR A 241 -19.81 9.72 28.50
N GLU A 242 -19.58 10.70 29.36
CA GLU A 242 -18.84 10.51 30.60
C GLU A 242 -19.64 11.05 31.78
N TYR A 243 -19.76 10.25 32.85
CA TYR A 243 -20.33 10.68 34.13
C TYR A 243 -19.21 11.21 35.01
N VAL A 244 -19.33 12.47 35.43
CA VAL A 244 -18.36 13.13 36.30
C VAL A 244 -18.99 13.37 37.68
N ASP A 245 -18.28 12.96 38.73
CA ASP A 245 -18.66 13.31 40.10
C ASP A 245 -18.30 14.78 40.39
N CYS A 246 -19.29 15.55 40.84
CA CYS A 246 -19.16 16.97 41.15
C CYS A 246 -19.07 17.29 42.66
N GLN A 247 -19.03 16.29 43.55
CA GLN A 247 -18.83 16.53 45.00
C GLN A 247 -17.36 16.47 45.43
N GLY A 248 -16.56 15.58 44.82
CA GLY A 248 -15.15 15.38 45.19
C GLY A 248 -14.21 16.44 44.59
N ASN A 249 -13.26 16.96 45.39
CA ASN A 249 -12.22 17.88 44.89
C ASN A 249 -11.38 17.25 43.77
N THR A 250 -11.22 15.93 43.79
CA THR A 250 -10.62 15.14 42.71
C THR A 250 -11.36 13.82 42.59
N SER A 251 -12.00 13.55 41.45
CA SER A 251 -12.55 12.22 41.17
C SER A 251 -11.58 11.44 40.27
N VAL A 252 -11.31 10.19 40.64
CA VAL A 252 -10.64 9.20 39.78
C VAL A 252 -11.75 8.31 39.23
N PRO A 253 -11.77 8.01 37.92
CA PRO A 253 -12.87 7.26 37.33
C PRO A 253 -13.01 5.88 37.97
N HIS A 254 -14.26 5.47 38.17
CA HIS A 254 -14.57 4.05 38.25
C HIS A 254 -14.31 3.47 36.86
N LEU A 255 -13.30 2.60 36.75
CA LEU A 255 -13.01 1.84 35.53
C LEU A 255 -14.32 1.23 35.00
N LEU A 256 -14.83 1.77 33.88
CA LEU A 256 -15.83 1.07 33.09
C LEU A 256 -15.14 -0.17 32.54
N VAL A 257 -15.32 -1.29 33.24
CA VAL A 257 -15.01 -2.62 32.75
C VAL A 257 -15.65 -2.74 31.38
N SER A 258 -14.83 -2.79 30.35
CA SER A 258 -15.25 -3.13 29.00
C SER A 258 -15.99 -4.44 29.06
N HIS A 259 -17.30 -4.42 28.80
CA HIS A 259 -18.07 -5.65 28.62
C HIS A 259 -17.50 -6.35 27.37
N PRO A 260 -17.00 -7.59 27.49
CA PRO A 260 -16.62 -8.37 26.31
C PRO A 260 -17.87 -8.75 25.51
N PRO A 261 -17.71 -9.01 24.20
CA PRO A 261 -18.81 -9.30 23.27
C PRO A 261 -19.58 -10.59 23.60
#